data_AF-A0A510BEU0-F1
#
_entry.id   AF-A0A510BEU0-F1
#
_cell.length_a   1.000
_cell.length_b   1.000
_cell.length_c   1.000
_cell.angle_alpha   90.00
_cell.angle_beta   90.00
_cell.angle_gamma   90.00
#
_symmetry.space_group_name_H-M   'P 1'
#
loop_
_entity.id
_entity.type
_entity.pdbx_description
1 polymer ?
#
loop_
_entity_poly.entity_id
_entity_poly.type
_entity_poly.pdbx_seq_one_letter_code
_entity_poly.pdbx_strand_id
1 'polypeptide(L)'
;MRYLIVVDYEKDTERKRIDYLIEKWSQRANIEKIRKMAILIETEDINELISGIISRLEGDPEEKVRVYEVKEVKKSVPLKKITLKYRIPNKESIEGFLNYLMAKLGASYEYSIGDVKRYSLYTKKGKCTISVGFYRDILTFEIEGYGEGVDTIKNRIDSDMKLFIEGSL
;
A
#
# COMPACT_ATOMS: atom_id res chain seq x y z
N MET A 1 19.99 15.71 -0.64
CA MET A 1 18.64 16.24 -0.94
C MET A 1 17.72 15.94 0.23
N ARG A 2 16.86 16.89 0.63
CA ARG A 2 15.82 16.69 1.67
C ARG A 2 14.46 16.53 0.99
N TYR A 3 13.60 15.68 1.52
CA TYR A 3 12.26 15.44 1.01
C TYR A 3 11.24 15.66 2.13
N LEU A 4 10.18 16.43 1.85
CA LEU A 4 8.99 16.49 2.69
C LEU A 4 8.01 15.42 2.20
N ILE A 5 7.62 14.50 3.08
CA ILE A 5 6.64 13.45 2.77
C ILE A 5 5.39 13.73 3.59
N VAL A 6 4.33 14.19 2.93
CA VAL A 6 2.98 14.29 3.51
C VAL A 6 2.24 12.99 3.17
N VAL A 7 1.64 12.36 4.17
CA VAL A 7 0.87 11.13 4.02
C VAL A 7 -0.50 11.31 4.64
N ASP A 8 -1.51 11.39 3.79
CA ASP A 8 -2.90 11.31 4.22
C ASP A 8 -3.25 9.84 4.49
N TYR A 9 -3.83 9.58 5.65
CA TYR A 9 -4.30 8.26 6.04
C TYR A 9 -5.66 8.39 6.73
N GLU A 10 -6.53 7.40 6.54
CA GLU A 10 -7.90 7.45 7.08
C GLU A 10 -8.01 6.69 8.42
N LYS A 11 -7.10 5.74 8.66
CA LYS A 11 -7.18 4.82 9.80
C LYS A 11 -5.88 4.83 10.60
N ASP A 12 -5.99 4.75 11.92
CA ASP A 12 -4.81 4.64 12.82
C ASP A 12 -3.94 3.41 12.51
N THR A 13 -4.53 2.35 11.97
CA THR A 13 -3.80 1.16 11.52
C THR A 13 -2.87 1.44 10.32
N GLU A 14 -3.24 2.37 9.44
CA GLU A 14 -2.38 2.82 8.32
C GLU A 14 -1.22 3.65 8.85
N ARG A 15 -1.50 4.61 9.73
CA ARG A 15 -0.49 5.41 10.44
C ARG A 15 0.57 4.53 11.11
N LYS A 16 0.15 3.53 11.89
CA LYS A 16 1.06 2.60 12.59
C LYS A 16 1.97 1.82 11.63
N ARG A 17 1.50 1.48 10.44
CA ARG A 17 2.31 0.77 9.42
C ARG A 17 3.35 1.69 8.78
N ILE A 18 2.98 2.95 8.55
CA ILE A 18 3.90 3.98 8.06
C ILE A 18 4.97 4.27 9.12
N ASP A 19 4.58 4.43 10.38
CA ASP A 19 5.52 4.64 11.49
C ASP A 19 6.53 3.47 11.60
N TYR A 20 6.06 2.22 11.51
CA TYR A 20 6.95 1.05 11.48
C TYR A 20 7.94 1.05 10.29
N LEU A 21 7.50 1.54 9.12
CA LEU A 21 8.38 1.67 7.97
C LEU A 21 9.45 2.75 8.21
N ILE A 22 9.04 3.90 8.76
CA ILE A 22 9.95 5.00 9.11
C ILE A 22 11.01 4.54 10.13
N GLU A 23 10.61 3.81 11.17
CA GLU A 23 11.53 3.26 12.17
C GLU A 23 12.57 2.30 11.56
N LYS A 24 12.21 1.53 10.53
CA LYS A 24 13.18 0.69 9.82
C LYS A 24 14.16 1.50 8.99
N TRP A 25 13.71 2.61 8.41
CA TRP A 25 14.53 3.46 7.57
C TRP A 25 15.40 4.44 8.35
N SER A 26 15.08 4.75 9.61
CA SER A 26 15.89 5.62 10.47
C SER A 26 17.31 5.11 10.69
N GLN A 27 17.54 3.80 10.52
CA GLN A 27 18.88 3.19 10.53
C GLN A 27 19.72 3.49 9.28
N ARG A 28 19.07 3.90 8.18
CA ARG A 28 19.68 4.05 6.84
C ARG A 28 19.60 5.47 6.29
N ALA A 29 18.76 6.31 6.88
CA ALA A 29 18.54 7.69 6.49
C ALA A 29 18.27 8.57 7.71
N ASN A 30 18.69 9.82 7.65
CA ASN A 30 18.37 10.81 8.69
C ASN A 30 16.92 11.28 8.50
N ILE A 31 16.00 10.73 9.30
CA ILE A 31 14.56 11.04 9.24
C ILE A 31 14.17 11.90 10.44
N GLU A 32 13.74 13.13 10.17
CA GLU A 32 13.14 14.03 11.16
C GLU A 32 11.62 14.04 11.00
N LYS A 33 10.88 13.50 11.98
CA LYS A 33 9.43 13.68 12.03
C LYS A 33 9.15 15.07 12.58
N ILE A 34 8.55 15.95 11.77
CA ILE A 34 8.22 17.31 12.18
C ILE A 34 7.19 17.25 13.32
N ARG A 35 7.64 17.51 14.56
CA ARG A 35 6.78 17.63 15.75
C ARG A 35 6.31 19.08 16.01
N LYS A 36 6.79 20.01 15.20
CA LYS A 36 6.46 21.44 15.23
C LYS A 36 5.26 21.72 14.33
N MET A 37 4.89 22.99 14.22
CA MET A 37 3.94 23.45 13.21
C MET A 37 4.54 23.31 11.80
N ALA A 38 3.79 22.69 10.89
CA ALA A 38 4.08 22.63 9.46
C ALA A 38 2.92 23.28 8.72
N ILE A 39 3.22 24.23 7.82
CA ILE A 39 2.22 24.96 7.04
C ILE A 39 2.56 24.76 5.56
N LEU A 40 1.59 24.30 4.79
CA LEU A 40 1.66 24.25 3.33
C LEU A 40 0.83 25.42 2.78
N ILE A 41 1.43 26.24 1.91
CA ILE A 41 0.77 27.42 1.35
C ILE A 41 1.12 27.58 -0.13
N GLU A 42 0.13 27.97 -0.91
CA GLU A 42 0.28 28.45 -2.29
C GLU A 42 0.11 29.97 -2.28
N THR A 43 1.18 30.72 -2.56
CA THR A 43 1.17 32.18 -2.58
C THR A 43 2.19 32.71 -3.58
N GLU A 44 1.90 33.87 -4.17
CA GLU A 44 2.84 34.61 -5.02
C GLU A 44 3.80 35.48 -4.19
N ASP A 45 3.43 35.82 -2.95
CA ASP A 45 4.27 36.59 -2.02
C ASP A 45 4.48 35.82 -0.70
N ILE A 46 5.52 34.98 -0.70
CA ILE A 46 5.91 34.22 0.49
C ILE A 46 6.65 35.09 1.52
N ASN A 47 7.24 36.21 1.10
CA ASN A 47 8.09 37.05 1.95
C ASN A 47 7.27 37.86 2.95
N GLU A 48 6.10 38.35 2.54
CA GLU A 48 5.17 39.03 3.45
C GLU A 48 4.75 38.11 4.61
N LEU A 49 4.38 36.86 4.29
CA LEU A 49 3.99 35.87 5.29
C LEU A 49 5.16 35.52 6.23
N ILE A 50 6.34 35.25 5.69
CA ILE A 50 7.54 34.93 6.49
C ILE A 50 7.83 36.07 7.47
N SER A 51 7.82 37.31 6.97
CA SER A 51 8.08 38.51 7.77
C SER A 51 7.06 38.63 8.90
N GLY A 52 5.77 38.40 8.60
CA GLY A 52 4.71 38.41 9.60
C GLY A 52 4.84 37.31 10.67
N ILE A 53 5.34 36.13 10.29
CA ILE A 53 5.59 35.04 11.26
C ILE A 53 6.78 35.40 12.15
N ILE A 54 7.90 35.82 11.55
CA ILE A 54 9.13 36.16 12.29
C ILE A 54 8.87 37.27 13.31
N SER A 55 8.11 38.31 12.94
CA SER A 55 7.83 39.45 13.82
C SER A 55 7.03 39.09 15.09
N ARG A 56 6.48 37.88 15.18
CA ARG A 56 5.64 37.40 16.29
C ARG A 56 6.33 36.30 17.12
N LEU A 57 7.54 35.89 16.75
CA LEU A 57 8.30 34.87 17.45
C LEU A 57 9.33 35.53 18.36
N GLU A 58 9.40 35.08 19.61
CA GLU A 58 10.49 35.43 20.52
C GLU A 58 11.73 34.59 20.21
N GLY A 59 12.95 35.07 20.49
CA GLY A 59 14.21 34.33 20.27
C GLY A 59 14.73 34.41 18.82
N ASP A 60 15.73 33.60 18.49
CA ASP A 60 16.40 33.66 17.17
C ASP A 60 15.48 33.14 16.04
N PRO A 61 15.11 33.99 15.07
CA PRO A 61 14.32 33.59 13.92
C PRO A 61 14.97 32.52 13.04
N GLU A 62 16.31 32.51 12.90
CA GLU A 62 17.02 31.55 12.04
C GLU A 62 16.97 30.13 12.59
N GLU A 63 16.90 29.99 13.92
CA GLU A 63 16.73 28.69 14.59
C GLU A 63 15.28 28.21 14.61
N LYS A 64 14.33 29.15 14.59
CA LYS A 64 12.89 28.88 14.76
C LYS A 64 12.14 28.74 13.45
N VAL A 65 12.55 29.43 12.39
CA VAL A 65 11.88 29.46 11.09
C VAL A 65 12.75 28.77 10.04
N ARG A 66 12.23 27.69 9.46
CA ARG A 66 12.86 27.01 8.32
C ARG A 66 11.90 27.08 7.14
N VAL A 67 12.35 27.69 6.06
CA VAL A 67 11.58 27.81 4.81
C VAL A 67 12.14 26.79 3.81
N TYR A 68 11.24 26.03 3.19
CA TYR A 68 11.58 25.06 2.16
C TYR A 68 10.71 25.29 0.94
N GLU A 69 11.32 25.37 -0.24
CA GLU A 69 10.59 25.25 -1.50
C GLU A 69 10.30 23.76 -1.76
N VAL A 70 9.01 23.42 -1.88
CA VAL A 70 8.58 22.03 -2.11
C VAL A 70 8.10 21.93 -3.55
N LYS A 71 8.71 21.05 -4.34
CA LYS A 71 8.19 20.65 -5.65
C LYS A 71 7.60 19.27 -5.51
N GLU A 72 6.40 19.07 -6.07
CA GLU A 72 5.81 17.75 -6.12
C GLU A 72 6.70 16.82 -6.96
N VAL A 73 7.20 15.76 -6.35
CA VAL A 73 7.93 14.71 -7.05
C VAL A 73 6.93 13.62 -7.42
N LYS A 74 6.71 13.40 -8.72
CA LYS A 74 5.86 12.30 -9.20
C LYS A 74 6.42 10.97 -8.69
N LYS A 75 5.66 10.30 -7.83
CA LYS A 75 6.00 8.98 -7.28
C LYS A 75 5.81 7.93 -8.38
N SER A 76 6.90 7.46 -8.99
CA SER A 76 6.85 6.35 -9.96
C SER A 76 7.01 4.99 -9.27
N VAL A 77 6.22 4.70 -8.24
CA VAL A 77 6.17 3.33 -7.71
C VAL A 77 5.19 2.56 -8.58
N PRO A 78 5.64 1.65 -9.47
CA PRO A 78 4.73 0.95 -10.35
C PRO A 78 3.83 0.02 -9.52
N LEU A 79 2.54 0.02 -9.84
CA LEU A 79 1.63 -1.01 -9.38
C LEU A 79 2.12 -2.35 -9.95
N LYS A 80 2.39 -3.31 -9.06
CA LYS A 80 2.78 -4.65 -9.47
C LYS A 80 1.52 -5.48 -9.65
N LYS A 81 1.40 -6.13 -10.80
CA LYS A 81 0.27 -6.98 -11.18
C LYS A 81 0.80 -8.34 -11.64
N ILE A 82 0.32 -9.42 -11.03
CA ILE A 82 0.66 -10.79 -11.42
C ILE A 82 -0.61 -11.59 -11.65
N THR A 83 -0.63 -12.37 -12.71
CA THR A 83 -1.73 -13.29 -13.03
C THR A 83 -1.26 -14.73 -12.90
N LEU A 84 -2.00 -15.53 -12.14
CA LEU A 84 -1.86 -16.99 -12.07
C LEU A 84 -3.07 -17.63 -12.75
N LYS A 85 -2.85 -18.70 -13.50
CA LYS A 85 -3.91 -19.43 -14.21
C LYS A 85 -3.78 -20.92 -13.95
N TYR A 86 -4.89 -21.56 -13.62
CA TYR A 86 -4.96 -22.99 -13.35
C TYR A 86 -6.12 -23.60 -14.12
N ARG A 87 -5.88 -24.77 -14.71
CA ARG A 87 -6.94 -25.60 -15.29
C ARG A 87 -7.59 -26.40 -14.16
N ILE A 88 -8.91 -26.39 -14.08
CA ILE A 88 -9.67 -27.10 -13.05
C ILE A 88 -10.84 -27.88 -13.68
N PRO A 89 -11.31 -28.97 -13.04
CA PRO A 89 -12.34 -29.83 -13.62
C PRO A 89 -13.70 -29.13 -13.76
N ASN A 90 -14.14 -28.42 -12.72
CA ASN A 90 -15.35 -27.61 -12.72
C ASN A 90 -15.32 -26.56 -11.59
N LYS A 91 -16.15 -25.52 -11.68
CA LYS A 91 -16.23 -24.43 -10.69
C LYS A 91 -16.64 -24.94 -9.30
N GLU A 92 -17.63 -25.82 -9.26
CA GLU A 92 -18.23 -26.33 -8.01
C GLU A 92 -17.20 -27.03 -7.11
N SER A 93 -16.29 -27.80 -7.71
CA SER A 93 -15.24 -28.55 -7.01
C SER A 93 -14.23 -27.65 -6.29
N ILE A 94 -14.06 -26.40 -6.72
CA ILE A 94 -13.03 -25.52 -6.16
C ILE A 94 -13.57 -24.43 -5.23
N GLU A 95 -14.88 -24.15 -5.21
CA GLU A 95 -15.41 -23.02 -4.43
C GLU A 95 -15.12 -23.15 -2.93
N GLY A 96 -15.24 -24.36 -2.38
CA GLY A 96 -14.90 -24.63 -0.97
C GLY A 96 -13.42 -24.36 -0.67
N PHE A 97 -12.54 -24.77 -1.60
CA PHE A 97 -11.11 -24.51 -1.48
C PHE A 97 -10.78 -23.02 -1.60
N LEU A 98 -11.42 -22.28 -2.50
CA LEU A 98 -11.23 -20.83 -2.63
C LEU A 98 -11.62 -20.10 -1.35
N ASN A 99 -12.75 -20.47 -0.73
CA ASN A 99 -13.17 -19.90 0.54
C ASN A 99 -12.14 -20.17 1.64
N TYR A 100 -11.65 -21.40 1.73
CA TYR A 100 -10.56 -21.76 2.64
C TYR A 100 -9.29 -20.95 2.39
N LEU A 101 -8.87 -20.85 1.12
CA LEU A 101 -7.65 -20.14 0.71
C LEU A 101 -7.74 -18.65 1.08
N MET A 102 -8.86 -17.98 0.78
CA MET A 102 -9.06 -16.58 1.14
C MET A 102 -9.06 -16.37 2.66
N ALA A 103 -9.70 -17.26 3.42
CA ALA A 103 -9.69 -17.22 4.88
C ALA A 103 -8.28 -17.40 5.45
N LYS A 104 -7.52 -18.39 4.94
CA LYS A 104 -6.12 -18.66 5.32
C LYS A 104 -5.21 -17.46 5.03
N LEU A 105 -5.47 -16.75 3.92
CA LEU A 105 -4.74 -15.53 3.55
C LEU A 105 -5.14 -14.31 4.37
N GLY A 106 -6.23 -14.39 5.15
CA GLY A 106 -6.82 -13.24 5.85
C GLY A 106 -7.39 -12.20 4.88
N ALA A 107 -7.87 -12.65 3.73
CA ALA A 107 -8.46 -11.78 2.72
C ALA A 107 -9.92 -11.47 3.03
N SER A 108 -10.29 -10.20 2.91
CA SER A 108 -11.66 -9.71 3.08
C SER A 108 -12.31 -9.56 1.72
N TYR A 109 -13.49 -10.13 1.55
CA TYR A 109 -14.30 -9.93 0.35
C TYR A 109 -14.72 -8.46 0.23
N GLU A 110 -14.60 -7.89 -0.97
CA GLU A 110 -15.04 -6.52 -1.26
C GLU A 110 -16.33 -6.52 -2.06
N TYR A 111 -16.30 -7.11 -3.26
CA TYR A 111 -17.43 -7.15 -4.18
C TYR A 111 -17.22 -8.21 -5.27
N SER A 112 -18.25 -8.42 -6.09
CA SER A 112 -18.18 -9.24 -7.30
C SER A 112 -18.69 -8.45 -8.50
N ILE A 113 -18.04 -8.60 -9.66
CA ILE A 113 -18.51 -8.08 -10.94
C ILE A 113 -18.57 -9.26 -11.91
N GLY A 114 -19.78 -9.69 -12.28
CA GLY A 114 -19.98 -10.92 -13.03
C GLY A 114 -19.41 -12.13 -12.27
N ASP A 115 -18.62 -12.96 -12.96
CA ASP A 115 -17.94 -14.13 -12.39
C ASP A 115 -16.59 -13.83 -11.72
N VAL A 116 -16.26 -12.54 -11.50
CA VAL A 116 -15.02 -12.12 -10.82
C VAL A 116 -15.32 -11.66 -9.41
N LYS A 117 -14.75 -12.35 -8.41
CA LYS A 117 -14.79 -11.97 -6.99
C LYS A 117 -13.52 -11.18 -6.64
N ARG A 118 -13.66 -10.03 -5.97
CA ARG A 118 -12.52 -9.21 -5.55
C ARG A 118 -12.39 -9.23 -4.02
N TYR A 119 -11.15 -9.38 -3.57
CA TYR A 119 -10.78 -9.45 -2.16
C TYR A 119 -9.62 -8.50 -1.88
N SER A 120 -9.58 -7.86 -0.73
CA SER A 120 -8.40 -7.14 -0.25
C SER A 120 -7.79 -7.79 0.97
N LEU A 121 -6.48 -7.65 1.10
CA LEU A 121 -5.74 -8.12 2.25
C LEU A 121 -4.58 -7.20 2.59
N TYR A 122 -4.17 -7.28 3.85
CA TYR A 122 -3.04 -6.53 4.36
C TYR A 122 -1.97 -7.49 4.85
N THR A 123 -0.78 -7.38 4.28
CA THR A 123 0.40 -8.12 4.73
C THR A 123 1.32 -7.19 5.51
N LYS A 124 2.31 -7.76 6.21
CA LYS A 124 3.44 -6.99 6.76
C LYS A 124 4.25 -6.23 5.69
N LYS A 125 4.05 -6.57 4.41
CA LYS A 125 4.80 -6.05 3.26
C LYS A 125 3.98 -5.10 2.37
N GLY A 126 2.71 -4.86 2.70
CA GLY A 126 1.84 -3.96 1.95
C GLY A 126 0.41 -4.45 1.80
N LYS A 127 -0.45 -3.58 1.27
CA LYS A 127 -1.82 -3.90 0.85
C LYS A 127 -1.78 -4.59 -0.50
N CYS A 128 -2.59 -5.64 -0.64
CA CYS A 128 -2.80 -6.33 -1.90
C CYS A 128 -4.29 -6.50 -2.17
N THR A 129 -4.62 -6.68 -3.42
CA THR A 129 -5.95 -7.03 -3.90
C THR A 129 -5.84 -8.29 -4.74
N ILE A 130 -6.79 -9.21 -4.58
CA ILE A 130 -6.89 -10.45 -5.35
C ILE A 130 -8.23 -10.41 -6.08
N SER A 131 -8.19 -10.50 -7.40
CA SER A 131 -9.37 -10.77 -8.22
C SER A 131 -9.34 -12.23 -8.66
N VAL A 132 -10.39 -12.97 -8.35
CA VAL A 132 -10.56 -14.38 -8.68
C VAL A 132 -11.66 -14.49 -9.72
N GLY A 133 -11.31 -14.93 -10.93
CA GLY A 133 -12.23 -15.07 -12.04
C GLY A 133 -12.22 -16.49 -12.59
N PHE A 134 -13.37 -16.90 -13.13
CA PHE A 134 -13.52 -18.20 -13.75
C PHE A 134 -14.01 -18.06 -15.19
N TYR A 135 -13.32 -18.72 -16.12
CA TYR A 135 -13.75 -18.81 -17.51
C TYR A 135 -13.54 -20.22 -18.05
N ARG A 136 -14.64 -20.90 -18.38
CA ARG A 136 -14.67 -22.30 -18.84
C ARG A 136 -14.07 -23.28 -17.85
N ASP A 137 -12.85 -23.75 -18.06
CA ASP A 137 -12.07 -24.66 -17.23
C ASP A 137 -10.86 -23.97 -16.58
N ILE A 138 -10.77 -22.63 -16.70
CA ILE A 138 -9.62 -21.84 -16.25
C ILE A 138 -10.01 -20.95 -15.07
N LEU A 139 -9.38 -21.21 -13.94
CA LEU A 139 -9.37 -20.33 -12.77
C LEU A 139 -8.21 -19.33 -12.89
N THR A 140 -8.52 -18.05 -12.77
CA THR A 140 -7.53 -16.97 -12.83
C THR A 140 -7.49 -16.22 -11.51
N PHE A 141 -6.29 -16.05 -10.96
CA PHE A 141 -6.02 -15.11 -9.88
C PHE A 141 -5.23 -13.94 -10.44
N GLU A 142 -5.73 -12.74 -10.21
CA GLU A 142 -5.04 -11.51 -10.51
C GLU A 142 -4.71 -10.80 -9.19
N ILE A 143 -3.42 -10.60 -8.94
CA ILE A 143 -2.91 -10.07 -7.68
C ILE A 143 -2.27 -8.73 -7.97
N GLU A 144 -2.79 -7.68 -7.33
CA GLU A 144 -2.37 -6.30 -7.50
C GLU A 144 -1.90 -5.71 -6.18
N GLY A 145 -0.87 -4.87 -6.21
CA GLY A 145 -0.41 -4.15 -5.02
C GLY A 145 0.93 -3.46 -5.22
N TYR A 146 1.39 -2.81 -4.17
CA TYR A 146 2.68 -2.13 -4.15
C TYR A 146 3.68 -2.91 -3.30
N GLY A 147 4.93 -2.94 -3.75
CA GLY A 147 6.03 -3.61 -3.04
C GLY A 147 5.97 -5.14 -3.06
N GLU A 148 6.63 -5.77 -2.09
CA GLU A 148 6.86 -7.23 -2.00
C GLU A 148 5.61 -8.05 -1.61
N GLY A 149 4.51 -7.38 -1.23
CA GLY A 149 3.27 -8.04 -0.86
C GLY A 149 2.74 -8.94 -1.98
N VAL A 150 2.84 -8.49 -3.24
CA VAL A 150 2.32 -9.21 -4.41
C VAL A 150 3.01 -10.56 -4.60
N ASP A 151 4.35 -10.61 -4.50
CA ASP A 151 5.10 -11.86 -4.63
C ASP A 151 4.81 -12.84 -3.50
N THR A 152 4.67 -12.31 -2.28
CA THR A 152 4.37 -13.11 -1.09
C THR A 152 3.03 -13.81 -1.25
N ILE A 153 2.00 -13.09 -1.71
CA ILE A 153 0.67 -13.64 -1.93
C ILE A 153 0.65 -14.59 -3.12
N LYS A 154 1.31 -14.24 -4.22
CA LYS A 154 1.45 -15.11 -5.39
C LYS A 154 2.05 -16.46 -5.00
N ASN A 155 3.15 -16.48 -4.26
CA ASN A 155 3.82 -17.74 -3.89
C ASN A 155 2.96 -18.60 -2.97
N ARG A 156 2.16 -17.99 -2.08
CA ARG A 156 1.21 -18.73 -1.22
C ARG A 156 0.07 -19.35 -2.02
N ILE A 157 -0.55 -18.57 -2.91
CA ILE A 157 -1.63 -19.07 -3.78
C ILE A 157 -1.11 -20.18 -4.68
N ASP A 158 0.05 -20.00 -5.31
CA ASP A 158 0.66 -21.01 -6.19
C ASP A 158 0.99 -22.30 -5.45
N SER A 159 1.54 -22.21 -4.24
CA SER A 159 1.81 -23.38 -3.40
C SER A 159 0.54 -24.14 -3.05
N ASP A 160 -0.50 -23.45 -2.58
CA ASP A 160 -1.74 -24.10 -2.14
C ASP A 160 -2.54 -24.66 -3.33
N MET A 161 -2.56 -23.95 -4.46
CA MET A 161 -3.23 -24.41 -5.69
C MET A 161 -2.59 -25.67 -6.28
N LYS A 162 -1.25 -25.77 -6.26
CA LYS A 162 -0.54 -26.97 -6.72
C LYS A 162 -0.92 -28.19 -5.88
N LEU A 163 -0.91 -28.04 -4.55
CA LEU A 163 -1.31 -29.11 -3.63
C LEU A 163 -2.77 -29.54 -3.84
N PHE A 164 -3.67 -28.58 -4.07
CA PHE A 164 -5.07 -28.87 -4.36
C PHE A 164 -5.23 -29.68 -5.66
N ILE A 165 -4.54 -29.28 -6.73
CA ILE A 165 -4.62 -29.96 -8.03
C ILE A 165 -4.03 -31.37 -7.95
N GLU A 166 -2.86 -31.53 -7.29
CA GLU A 166 -2.23 -32.83 -7.10
C GLU A 166 -3.09 -33.80 -6.27
N GLY A 167 -3.81 -33.30 -5.27
CA GLY A 167 -4.73 -34.11 -4.45
C GLY A 167 -6.12 -34.34 -5.05
N SER A 168 -6.44 -33.71 -6.19
CA SER A 168 -7.74 -33.82 -6.88
C SER A 168 -7.67 -34.64 -8.18
N LEU A 169 -6.48 -35.11 -8.56
CA LEU A 169 -6.21 -36.02 -9.67
C LEU A 169 -6.17 -37.47 -9.15
#